data_AF-A0A4R6K0K4-F1
#
_entry.id   AF-A0A4R6K0K4-F1
#
_cell.length_a   1.000
_cell.length_b   1.000
_cell.length_c   1.000
_cell.angle_alpha   90.00
_cell.angle_beta   90.00
_cell.angle_gamma   90.00
#
_symmetry.space_group_name_H-M   'P 1'
#
loop_
_entity.id
_entity.type
_entity.pdbx_description
1 polymer ?
#
loop_
_entity_poly.entity_id
_entity_poly.type
_entity_poly.pdbx_seq_one_letter_code
_entity_poly.pdbx_strand_id
1 'polypeptide(L)'
;MTMAYQPMTLADLAGQLAPRHDEKIRWKLVWEFFEEYRWAAERQQPGLFLDEPPLIGNEQWDVLLAAIAEHLAAQLDLAPPEWSRARVLGTPWFPSSLRSKRMEALVSAPAAFRKHGVYLSARDLEAA
;
A
#
# COMPACT_ATOMS: atom_id res chain seq x y z
N MET A 1 31.04 0.15 11.53
CA MET A 1 29.83 0.99 11.35
C MET A 1 28.71 0.05 10.97
N THR A 2 27.92 -0.41 11.94
CA THR A 2 26.67 -1.11 11.64
C THR A 2 25.75 -0.07 11.02
N MET A 3 25.51 -0.15 9.70
CA MET A 3 24.38 0.55 9.09
C MET A 3 23.16 0.11 9.88
N ALA A 4 22.57 1.02 10.66
CA ALA A 4 21.26 0.78 11.25
C ALA A 4 20.32 0.60 10.06
N TYR A 5 19.85 -0.62 9.86
CA TYR A 5 18.87 -0.90 8.81
C TYR A 5 17.64 -0.03 9.09
N GLN A 6 17.29 0.82 8.13
CA GLN A 6 16.14 1.70 8.22
C GLN A 6 15.07 1.13 7.28
N PRO A 7 13.92 0.67 7.82
CA PRO A 7 12.84 0.15 7.00
C PRO A 7 12.31 1.23 6.06
N MET A 8 11.91 0.81 4.87
CA MET A 8 11.39 1.63 3.80
C MET A 8 10.07 2.29 4.23
N THR A 9 9.98 3.60 4.00
CA THR A 9 8.73 4.36 4.18
C THR A 9 7.86 4.30 2.92
N LEU A 10 6.60 4.72 3.00
CA LEU A 10 5.76 4.93 1.82
C LEU A 10 6.34 5.99 0.88
N ALA A 11 7.06 6.99 1.41
CA ALA A 11 7.74 7.99 0.60
C ALA A 11 8.90 7.37 -0.20
N ASP A 12 9.69 6.51 0.43
CA ASP A 12 10.74 5.75 -0.23
C ASP A 12 10.16 4.81 -1.28
N LEU A 13 9.09 4.08 -0.94
CA LEU A 13 8.36 3.21 -1.87
C LEU A 13 7.87 4.00 -3.09
N ALA A 14 7.25 5.17 -2.90
CA ALA A 14 6.78 6.00 -4.00
C ALA A 14 7.92 6.48 -4.90
N GLY A 15 9.03 6.95 -4.31
CA GLY A 15 10.22 7.36 -5.06
C GLY A 15 10.83 6.21 -5.86
N GLN A 16 10.75 4.99 -5.33
CA GLN A 16 11.16 3.77 -6.01
C GLN A 16 10.19 3.34 -7.11
N LEU A 17 8.88 3.50 -6.94
CA LEU A 17 7.87 3.14 -7.94
C LEU A 17 7.86 4.09 -9.14
N ALA A 18 8.09 5.38 -8.92
CA ALA A 18 8.03 6.44 -9.94
C ALA A 18 8.85 6.15 -11.22
N PRO A 19 10.15 5.80 -11.18
CA PRO A 19 10.94 5.55 -12.39
C PRO A 19 10.66 4.19 -13.06
N ARG A 20 9.90 3.29 -12.43
CA ARG A 20 9.72 1.91 -12.90
C ARG A 20 8.43 1.80 -13.71
N HIS A 21 8.48 1.14 -14.86
CA HIS A 21 7.27 0.89 -15.68
C HIS A 21 6.80 -0.56 -15.65
N ASP A 22 7.62 -1.48 -15.15
CA ASP A 22 7.29 -2.90 -15.03
C ASP A 22 6.41 -3.16 -13.79
N GLU A 23 5.18 -3.62 -14.00
CA GLU A 23 4.22 -3.90 -12.93
C GLU A 23 4.68 -4.99 -11.97
N LYS A 24 5.38 -6.02 -12.45
CA LYS A 24 5.89 -7.11 -11.60
C LYS A 24 6.94 -6.59 -10.64
N ILE A 25 7.82 -5.70 -11.11
CA ILE A 25 8.82 -5.05 -10.25
C ILE A 25 8.13 -4.12 -9.25
N ARG A 26 7.13 -3.35 -9.69
CA ARG A 26 6.34 -2.48 -8.78
C ARG A 26 5.68 -3.29 -7.65
N TRP A 27 5.01 -4.39 -7.99
CA TRP A 27 4.39 -5.27 -6.99
C TRP A 27 5.40 -5.89 -6.03
N LYS A 28 6.59 -6.29 -6.54
CA LYS A 28 7.66 -6.78 -5.67
C LYS A 28 8.03 -5.75 -4.60
N LEU A 29 8.15 -4.47 -4.95
CA LEU A 29 8.49 -3.40 -3.99
C LEU A 29 7.39 -3.16 -2.96
N VAL A 30 6.13 -3.26 -3.37
CA VAL A 30 5.02 -3.17 -2.41
C VAL A 30 5.08 -4.33 -1.42
N TRP A 31 5.46 -5.54 -1.86
CA TRP A 31 5.54 -6.68 -0.94
C TRP A 31 6.73 -6.55 0.00
N GLU A 32 7.87 -6.08 -0.52
CA GLU A 32 9.03 -5.72 0.27
C GLU A 32 8.67 -4.69 1.35
N PHE A 33 7.90 -3.65 1.02
CA PHE A 33 7.38 -2.70 2.03
C PHE A 33 6.60 -3.38 3.16
N PHE A 34 5.65 -4.26 2.83
CA PHE A 34 4.85 -4.97 3.84
C PHE A 34 5.71 -5.90 4.70
N GLU A 35 6.69 -6.57 4.10
CA GLU A 35 7.66 -7.39 4.83
C GLU A 35 8.44 -6.54 5.83
N GLU A 36 9.06 -5.45 5.37
CA GLU A 36 9.84 -4.56 6.23
C GLU A 36 8.98 -3.93 7.34
N TYR A 37 7.74 -3.54 7.03
CA TYR A 37 6.78 -3.03 8.01
C TYR A 37 6.49 -4.04 9.13
N ARG A 38 6.33 -5.33 8.80
CA ARG A 38 6.09 -6.39 9.80
C ARG A 38 7.28 -6.62 10.72
N TRP A 39 8.50 -6.43 10.22
CA TRP A 39 9.73 -6.57 11.00
C TRP A 39 10.11 -5.31 11.78
N ALA A 40 9.56 -4.16 11.43
CA ALA A 40 9.78 -2.92 12.15
C ALA A 40 9.20 -2.99 13.58
N ALA A 41 9.88 -2.36 14.54
CA ALA A 41 9.34 -2.25 15.89
C ALA A 41 8.03 -1.45 15.89
N GLU A 42 7.07 -1.82 16.74
CA GLU A 42 5.74 -1.18 16.81
C GLU A 42 5.82 0.36 16.94
N ARG A 43 6.80 0.86 17.71
CA ARG A 43 7.04 2.30 17.88
C ARG A 43 7.51 3.04 16.61
N GLN A 44 8.04 2.31 15.63
CA GLN A 44 8.55 2.84 14.36
C GLN A 44 7.51 2.74 13.24
N GLN A 45 6.59 1.76 13.32
CA GLN A 45 5.60 1.47 12.29
C GLN A 45 4.79 2.69 11.82
N PRO A 46 4.26 3.56 12.69
CA PRO A 46 3.54 4.75 12.24
C PRO A 46 4.39 5.66 11.35
N GLY A 47 5.69 5.81 11.66
CA GLY A 47 6.61 6.65 10.87
C GLY A 47 6.85 6.12 9.45
N LEU A 48 6.45 4.89 9.14
CA LEU A 48 6.63 4.30 7.80
C LEU A 48 5.54 4.71 6.82
N PHE A 49 4.38 5.18 7.28
CA PHE A 49 3.24 5.43 6.39
C PHE A 49 2.46 6.73 6.67
N LEU A 50 2.76 7.46 7.76
CA LEU A 50 2.04 8.70 8.09
C LEU A 50 2.38 9.86 7.14
N ASP A 51 3.64 9.99 6.75
CA ASP A 51 4.10 11.09 5.89
C ASP A 51 3.57 10.93 4.45
N GLU A 52 3.16 12.04 3.83
CA GLU A 52 2.63 12.02 2.48
C GLU A 52 3.73 11.67 1.46
N PRO A 53 3.57 10.59 0.68
CA PRO A 53 4.53 10.25 -0.34
C PRO A 53 4.41 11.17 -1.56
N PRO A 54 5.51 11.39 -2.31
CA PRO A 54 5.45 12.06 -3.61
C PRO A 54 4.55 11.28 -4.56
N LEU A 55 3.91 11.99 -5.49
CA LEU A 55 3.08 11.35 -6.52
C LEU A 55 3.95 10.59 -7.51
N ILE A 56 3.58 9.35 -7.79
CA ILE A 56 4.16 8.46 -8.80
C ILE A 56 3.75 8.94 -10.20
N GLY A 57 2.62 9.63 -10.32
CA GLY A 57 2.05 10.09 -11.60
C GLY A 57 1.20 9.02 -12.29
N ASN A 58 0.84 7.96 -11.55
CA ASN A 58 -0.13 6.96 -11.99
C ASN A 58 -1.17 6.81 -10.88
N GLU A 59 -2.39 7.25 -11.19
CA GLU A 59 -3.51 7.34 -10.24
C GLU A 59 -3.77 6.04 -9.48
N GLN A 60 -3.71 4.88 -10.15
CA GLN A 60 -3.95 3.58 -9.51
C GLN A 60 -2.92 3.29 -8.40
N TRP A 61 -1.66 3.61 -8.65
CA TRP A 61 -0.58 3.41 -7.68
C TRP A 61 -0.60 4.49 -6.60
N ASP A 62 -0.89 5.74 -6.95
CA ASP A 62 -1.03 6.83 -5.97
C ASP A 62 -2.18 6.59 -4.98
N VAL A 63 -3.29 6.01 -5.45
CA VAL A 63 -4.42 5.59 -4.61
C VAL A 63 -4.11 4.29 -3.85
N LEU A 64 -3.33 3.37 -4.42
CA LEU A 64 -2.84 2.19 -3.68
C LEU A 64 -2.06 2.60 -2.43
N LEU A 65 -1.15 3.57 -2.55
CA LEU A 65 -0.38 4.05 -1.39
C LEU A 65 -1.28 4.65 -0.31
N ALA A 66 -2.33 5.38 -0.71
CA ALA A 66 -3.33 5.88 0.23
C ALA A 66 -4.11 4.76 0.93
N ALA A 67 -4.52 3.74 0.19
CA ALA A 67 -5.19 2.57 0.74
C ALA A 67 -4.32 1.80 1.73
N ILE A 68 -3.02 1.67 1.45
CA ILE A 68 -2.03 1.06 2.35
C ILE A 68 -1.93 1.88 3.65
N ALA A 69 -1.72 3.20 3.54
CA ALA A 69 -1.60 4.08 4.70
C ALA A 69 -2.83 4.03 5.61
N GLU A 70 -4.04 4.08 5.02
CA GLU A 70 -5.28 3.98 5.79
C GLU A 70 -5.49 2.59 6.39
N HIS A 71 -5.12 1.53 5.66
CA HIS A 71 -5.19 0.17 6.18
C HIS A 71 -4.28 -0.05 7.39
N LEU A 72 -3.03 0.41 7.31
CA LEU A 72 -2.05 0.27 8.39
C LEU A 72 -2.41 1.16 9.60
N ALA A 73 -2.89 2.39 9.35
CA ALA A 73 -3.44 3.23 10.42
C ALA A 73 -4.55 2.51 11.19
N ALA A 74 -5.49 1.89 10.46
CA ALA A 74 -6.58 1.14 11.08
C ALA A 74 -6.11 -0.07 11.90
N GLN A 75 -5.05 -0.77 11.46
CA GLN A 75 -4.48 -1.88 12.24
C GLN A 75 -3.84 -1.43 13.56
N LEU A 76 -3.35 -0.19 13.62
CA LEU A 76 -2.73 0.41 14.80
C LEU A 76 -3.71 1.26 15.64
N ASP A 77 -5.01 1.20 15.36
CA ASP A 77 -6.05 2.05 15.98
C ASP A 77 -5.75 3.57 15.87
N LEU A 78 -5.08 3.97 14.79
CA LEU A 78 -4.76 5.36 14.47
C LEU A 78 -5.77 5.96 13.51
N ALA A 79 -5.90 7.29 13.57
CA ALA A 79 -6.62 8.03 12.53
C ALA A 79 -5.85 7.93 11.20
N PRO A 80 -6.54 7.71 10.05
CA PRO A 80 -5.86 7.71 8.77
C PRO A 80 -5.26 9.08 8.45
N PRO A 81 -4.13 9.15 7.72
CA PRO A 81 -3.54 10.42 7.31
C PRO A 81 -4.52 11.26 6.47
N GLU A 82 -4.53 12.58 6.67
CA GLU A 82 -5.42 13.48 5.89
C GLU A 82 -5.21 13.35 4.38
N TRP A 83 -3.95 13.24 3.95
CA TRP A 83 -3.58 13.12 2.53
C TRP A 83 -4.15 11.86 1.88
N SER A 84 -4.31 10.76 2.63
CA SER A 84 -4.78 9.49 2.07
C SER A 84 -6.27 9.57 1.78
N ARG A 85 -7.05 10.23 2.64
CA ARG A 85 -8.53 10.26 2.56
C ARG A 85 -9.08 10.77 1.24
N ALA A 86 -8.41 11.71 0.59
CA ALA A 86 -8.87 12.33 -0.65
C ALA A 86 -8.56 11.50 -1.91
N ARG A 87 -7.63 10.55 -1.84
CA ARG A 87 -7.16 9.78 -2.99
C ARG A 87 -8.04 8.55 -3.19
N VAL A 88 -9.10 8.65 -3.97
CA VAL A 88 -10.05 7.56 -4.25
C VAL A 88 -10.24 7.39 -5.75
N LEU A 89 -10.25 6.15 -6.24
CA LEU A 89 -10.50 5.88 -7.66
C LEU A 89 -11.99 6.01 -7.99
N GLY A 90 -12.29 6.69 -9.10
CA GLY A 90 -13.66 6.74 -9.64
C GLY A 90 -14.11 5.42 -10.27
N THR A 91 -13.17 4.57 -10.72
CA THR A 91 -13.44 3.24 -11.27
C THR A 91 -12.68 2.18 -10.48
N PRO A 92 -13.34 1.08 -10.04
CA PRO A 92 -12.67 -0.02 -9.35
C PRO A 92 -11.46 -0.57 -10.09
N TRP A 93 -10.32 -0.63 -9.42
CA TRP A 93 -9.11 -1.22 -9.95
C TRP A 93 -8.84 -2.59 -9.33
N PHE A 94 -8.61 -3.57 -10.20
CA PHE A 94 -8.24 -4.94 -9.85
C PHE A 94 -6.85 -5.24 -10.42
N PRO A 95 -5.80 -5.29 -9.58
CA PRO A 95 -4.45 -5.60 -10.02
C PRO A 95 -4.32 -6.92 -10.77
N SER A 96 -5.09 -7.94 -10.35
CA SER A 96 -5.11 -9.22 -11.03
C SER A 96 -6.08 -9.20 -12.22
N SER A 97 -5.63 -9.72 -13.36
CA SER A 97 -6.48 -9.98 -14.53
C SER A 97 -7.30 -11.27 -14.41
N LEU A 98 -6.94 -12.18 -13.49
CA LEU A 98 -7.60 -13.47 -13.32
C LEU A 98 -8.98 -13.29 -12.69
N ARG A 99 -10.03 -13.76 -13.37
CA ARG A 99 -11.43 -13.64 -12.91
C ARG A 99 -11.61 -14.16 -11.47
N SER A 100 -11.05 -15.33 -11.14
CA SER A 100 -11.17 -15.91 -9.80
C SER A 100 -10.59 -15.00 -8.72
N LYS A 101 -9.45 -14.37 -8.99
CA LYS A 101 -8.81 -13.41 -8.07
C LYS A 101 -9.63 -12.12 -7.92
N ARG A 102 -10.25 -11.64 -8.99
CA ARG A 102 -11.17 -10.49 -8.91
C ARG A 102 -12.38 -10.78 -8.04
N MET A 103 -12.97 -11.97 -8.18
CA MET A 103 -14.10 -12.40 -7.35
C MET A 103 -13.70 -12.52 -5.87
N GLU A 104 -12.52 -13.07 -5.59
CA GLU A 104 -11.97 -13.14 -4.23
C GLU A 104 -11.82 -11.73 -3.64
N ALA A 105 -11.19 -10.81 -4.38
CA ALA A 105 -10.99 -9.43 -3.93
C ALA A 105 -12.30 -8.67 -3.69
N LEU A 106 -13.36 -8.91 -4.48
CA LEU A 106 -14.68 -8.32 -4.23
C LEU A 106 -15.25 -8.70 -2.86
N VAL A 107 -14.99 -9.91 -2.40
CA VAL A 107 -15.52 -10.46 -1.15
C VAL A 107 -14.63 -10.09 0.04
N SER A 108 -13.31 -10.19 -0.12
CA SER A 108 -12.36 -10.17 1.00
C SER A 108 -11.49 -8.93 1.09
N ALA A 109 -11.56 -7.98 0.15
CA ALA A 109 -10.72 -6.78 0.23
C ALA A 109 -10.94 -6.03 1.55
N PRO A 110 -9.86 -5.57 2.23
CA PRO A 110 -10.01 -4.77 3.45
C PRO A 110 -10.84 -3.50 3.20
N ALA A 111 -11.49 -3.00 4.26
CA ALA A 111 -12.39 -1.86 4.15
C ALA A 111 -11.72 -0.60 3.57
N ALA A 112 -10.48 -0.31 4.01
CA ALA A 112 -9.67 0.78 3.48
C ALA A 112 -9.47 0.64 1.96
N PHE A 113 -8.98 -0.51 1.50
CA PHE A 113 -8.79 -0.79 0.07
C PHE A 113 -10.08 -0.61 -0.75
N ARG A 114 -11.20 -1.18 -0.27
CA ARG A 114 -12.51 -1.02 -0.92
C ARG A 114 -12.97 0.43 -0.99
N LYS A 115 -12.81 1.21 0.09
CA LYS A 115 -13.13 2.64 0.14
C LYS A 115 -12.36 3.43 -0.92
N HIS A 116 -11.09 3.08 -1.15
CA HIS A 116 -10.23 3.72 -2.15
C HIS A 116 -10.47 3.22 -3.58
N GLY A 117 -11.35 2.23 -3.79
CA GLY A 117 -11.60 1.63 -5.10
C GLY A 117 -10.53 0.64 -5.54
N VAL A 118 -9.66 0.21 -4.63
CA VAL A 118 -8.61 -0.80 -4.89
C VAL A 118 -9.09 -2.16 -4.40
N TYR A 119 -9.13 -3.14 -5.29
CA TYR A 119 -9.61 -4.48 -4.96
C TYR A 119 -8.46 -5.48 -4.98
N LEU A 120 -7.80 -5.58 -3.83
CA LEU A 120 -6.80 -6.60 -3.52
C LEU A 120 -7.35 -7.49 -2.40
N SER A 121 -7.25 -8.81 -2.54
CA SER A 121 -7.79 -9.72 -1.52
C SER A 121 -6.99 -9.63 -0.22
N ALA A 122 -7.65 -9.80 0.94
CA ALA A 122 -6.94 -9.87 2.23
C ALA A 122 -5.85 -10.96 2.20
N ARG A 123 -6.13 -12.09 1.54
CA ARG A 123 -5.17 -13.17 1.35
C ARG A 123 -3.92 -12.75 0.57
N ASP A 124 -4.06 -11.95 -0.47
CA ASP A 124 -2.90 -11.46 -1.24
C ASP A 124 -2.07 -10.47 -0.41
N LEU A 125 -2.69 -9.69 0.48
CA LEU A 125 -1.99 -8.81 1.42
C LEU A 125 -1.28 -9.58 2.54
N GLU A 126 -1.90 -10.65 3.05
CA GLU A 126 -1.32 -11.52 4.07
C GLU A 126 -0.17 -12.38 3.53
N ALA A 127 -0.23 -12.74 2.25
CA ALA A 127 0.80 -13.56 1.58
C ALA A 127 2.00 -12.74 1.06
N ALA A 128 1.90 -11.42 1.06
CA ALA A 128 3.03 -10.52 0.84
C ALA A 128 4.05 -10.64 1.97
#